data_AF-A0A0B8NZQ5-F1
#
_entry.id   AF-A0A0B8NZQ5-F1
#
_cell.length_a   1.000
_cell.length_b   1.000
_cell.length_c   1.000
_cell.angle_alpha   90.00
_cell.angle_beta   90.00
_cell.angle_gamma   90.00
#
_symmetry.space_group_name_H-M   'P 1'
#
loop_
_entity.id
_entity.type
_entity.pdbx_description
1 polymer ?
#
loop_
_entity_poly.entity_id
_entity_poly.type
_entity_poly.pdbx_seq_one_letter_code
_entity_poly.pdbx_strand_id
1 'polypeptide(L)' 'MRDLIVFGEDFGGLPSSTQHLITHLNSERKILWVNSIGLRKPKLTLKDVRRALNKLLPSALQA' A
#
# COMPACT_ATOMS: atom_id res chain seq x y z
N MET A 1 -3.14 -13.76 -21.15
CA MET A 1 -2.91 -12.46 -20.48
C MET A 1 -1.55 -12.45 -19.83
N ARG A 2 -0.95 -11.27 -19.61
CA ARG A 2 0.34 -11.11 -18.91
C ARG A 2 0.10 -10.55 -17.51
N ASP A 3 0.85 -11.05 -16.54
CA ASP A 3 0.84 -10.53 -15.17
C ASP A 3 1.44 -9.12 -15.12
N LEU A 4 1.05 -8.34 -14.12
CA LEU A 4 1.51 -6.95 -13.94
C LEU A 4 2.31 -6.78 -12.67
N ILE A 5 3.42 -6.02 -12.76
CA ILE A 5 4.12 -5.46 -11.61
C ILE A 5 3.80 -3.96 -11.58
N VAL A 6 3.24 -3.48 -10.48
CA VAL A 6 2.77 -2.10 -10.33
C VAL A 6 3.55 -1.43 -9.21
N PHE A 7 4.24 -0.34 -9.53
CA PHE A 7 4.90 0.50 -8.54
C PHE A 7 3.97 1.66 -8.16
N GLY A 8 3.64 1.80 -6.89
CA GLY A 8 2.68 2.80 -6.42
C GLY A 8 2.82 3.12 -4.95
N GLU A 9 2.07 4.11 -4.46
CA GLU A 9 2.01 4.45 -3.03
C GLU A 9 1.50 3.30 -2.14
N ASP A 10 1.46 3.50 -0.81
CA ASP A 10 0.96 2.48 0.13
C ASP A 10 -0.46 2.04 -0.28
N PHE A 11 -0.61 0.77 -0.72
CA PHE A 11 -1.91 0.21 -1.08
C PHE A 11 -2.89 0.26 0.10
N GLY A 12 -4.10 0.78 -0.12
CA GLY A 12 -5.08 0.98 0.95
C GLY A 12 -4.80 2.18 1.87
N GLY A 13 -3.80 3.01 1.56
CA GLY A 13 -3.51 4.25 2.29
C GLY A 13 -4.43 5.40 1.89
N LEU A 14 -4.20 5.97 0.70
CA LEU A 14 -5.08 6.98 0.10
C LEU A 14 -5.72 6.38 -1.16
N PRO A 15 -7.03 6.58 -1.41
CA PRO A 15 -7.65 6.10 -2.64
C PRO A 15 -7.04 6.82 -3.85
N SER A 16 -6.61 6.05 -4.85
CA SER A 16 -6.06 6.60 -6.09
C SER A 16 -6.64 5.89 -7.32
N SER A 17 -6.64 6.59 -8.47
CA SER A 17 -7.13 6.02 -9.73
C SER A 17 -6.37 4.75 -10.12
N THR A 18 -5.07 4.68 -9.81
CA THR A 18 -4.26 3.47 -10.01
C THR A 18 -4.76 2.32 -9.13
N GLN A 19 -5.03 2.56 -7.85
CA GLN A 19 -5.59 1.51 -6.97
C GLN A 19 -6.96 1.04 -7.46
N HIS A 20 -7.84 1.97 -7.87
CA HIS A 20 -9.15 1.63 -8.42
C HIS A 20 -9.04 0.75 -9.67
N LEU A 21 -8.20 1.15 -10.62
CA LEU A 21 -7.97 0.42 -11.87
C LEU A 21 -7.39 -0.97 -11.59
N ILE A 22 -6.31 -1.04 -10.81
CA ILE A 22 -5.60 -2.28 -10.51
C ILE A 22 -6.47 -3.28 -9.74
N THR A 23 -7.35 -2.80 -8.85
CA THR A 23 -8.30 -3.67 -8.14
C THR A 23 -9.28 -4.36 -9.09
N HIS A 24 -9.80 -3.65 -10.11
CA HIS A 24 -10.66 -4.24 -11.12
C HIS A 24 -9.93 -5.24 -12.01
N LEU A 25 -8.67 -4.96 -12.31
CA LEU A 25 -7.85 -5.80 -13.17
C LEU A 25 -7.35 -7.09 -12.49
N ASN A 26 -7.36 -7.11 -11.15
CA ASN A 26 -6.91 -8.25 -10.35
C ASN A 26 -7.83 -9.48 -10.47
N SER A 27 -9.05 -9.33 -11.00
CA SER A 27 -9.97 -10.45 -11.27
C SER A 27 -9.51 -11.33 -12.43
N GLU A 28 -8.73 -10.77 -13.37
CA GLU A 28 -8.37 -11.44 -14.63
C GLU A 28 -6.89 -11.82 -14.73
N ARG A 29 -6.02 -11.24 -13.89
CA ARG A 29 -4.56 -11.46 -13.95
C ARG A 29 -3.90 -11.28 -12.60
N LYS A 30 -2.72 -11.88 -12.41
CA LYS A 30 -1.93 -11.67 -11.20
C LYS A 30 -1.31 -10.28 -11.22
N ILE A 31 -1.37 -9.63 -10.07
CA ILE A 31 -0.81 -8.31 -9.87
C ILE A 31 0.13 -8.35 -8.66
N LEU A 32 1.38 -8.00 -8.90
CA LEU A 32 2.36 -7.73 -7.86
C LEU A 32 2.40 -6.23 -7.62
N TRP A 33 1.83 -5.78 -6.50
CA TRP A 33 1.94 -4.39 -6.06
C TRP A 33 3.24 -4.19 -5.27
N VAL A 34 4.07 -3.27 -5.73
CA VAL A 34 5.30 -2.85 -5.07
C VAL A 34 5.09 -1.45 -4.53
N ASN A 35 5.00 -1.35 -3.20
CA ASN A 35 4.91 -0.05 -2.54
C ASN A 35 6.21 0.73 -2.77
N SER A 36 6.09 1.93 -3.34
CA SER A 36 7.15 2.92 -3.44
C SER A 36 7.65 3.27 -2.06
N ILE A 37 8.95 3.08 -1.83
CA ILE A 37 9.62 3.48 -0.60
C ILE A 37 10.29 4.85 -0.80
N GLY A 38 10.04 5.77 0.12
CA GLY A 38 10.80 7.00 0.25
C GLY A 38 10.13 8.26 -0.30
N LEU A 39 9.62 9.10 0.62
CA LEU A 39 9.53 10.57 0.46
C LEU A 39 9.78 11.33 1.78
N ARG A 40 9.95 10.64 2.93
CA ARG A 40 10.16 11.26 4.24
C ARG A 40 11.02 10.37 5.13
N LYS A 41 12.07 10.93 5.75
CA LYS A 41 12.84 10.24 6.80
C LYS A 41 11.92 10.00 8.01
N PRO A 42 11.78 8.75 8.50
CA PRO A 42 11.01 8.50 9.72
C PRO A 42 11.66 9.27 10.87
N LYS A 43 10.85 9.92 11.70
CA LYS A 43 11.28 10.58 12.93
C LYS A 43 10.80 9.75 14.12
N LEU A 44 11.44 9.90 15.28
CA LEU A 44 10.94 9.32 16.53
C LEU A 44 9.72 10.11 17.04
N THR A 45 8.63 10.06 16.27
CA THR A 45 7.36 10.71 16.58
C THR A 45 6.26 9.66 16.73
N LEU A 46 5.25 9.93 17.56
CA LEU A 46 4.11 9.04 17.77
C LEU A 46 3.42 8.63 16.45
N LYS A 47 3.37 9.54 15.47
CA LYS A 47 2.80 9.28 14.14
C LYS A 47 3.59 8.21 13.36
N ASP A 48 4.92 8.28 13.42
CA ASP A 48 5.78 7.34 12.71
C ASP A 48 5.81 5.97 13.41
N VAL A 49 5.73 5.94 14.75
CA VAL A 49 5.55 4.69 15.53
C VAL A 49 4.23 4.03 15.18
N ARG A 50 3.11 4.77 15.15
CA ARG A 50 1.80 4.22 14.75
C ARG A 50 1.81 3.67 13.32
N ARG A 51 2.48 4.36 12.40
CA ARG A 51 2.63 3.89 11.00
C ARG A 51 3.46 2.62 10.92
N ALA A 52 4.53 2.49 11.71
CA ALA A 52 5.33 1.27 11.78
C ALA A 52 4.53 0.10 12.37
N LEU A 53 3.79 0.34 13.47
CA LEU A 53 2.92 -0.67 14.09
C LEU A 53 1.82 -1.14 13.14
N ASN A 54 1.20 -0.25 12.37
CA ASN A 54 0.20 -0.63 11.35
C ASN A 54 0.77 -1.49 10.21
N LYS A 55 2.09 -1.40 9.95
CA LYS A 55 2.77 -2.26 8.96
C LYS A 55 3.18 -3.62 9.52
N LEU A 56 3.52 -3.67 10.81
CA LEU A 56 3.97 -4.88 11.50
C LEU A 56 2.82 -5.73 12.05
N LEU A 57 1.69 -5.09 12.37
CA LEU A 57 0.49 -5.73 12.90
C LEU A 57 -0.68 -5.44 11.96
N PRO A 58 -0.81 -6.19 10.84
CA PRO A 58 -2.02 -6.13 10.05
C PRO A 58 -3.16 -6.71 10.89
N SER A 59 -4.16 -5.88 11.19
CA SER A 59 -5.40 -6.14 11.96
C SER A 59 -5.36 -5.95 13.50
N ALA A 60 -5.73 -4.74 13.96
CA ALA A 60 -6.34 -4.49 15.29
C ALA A 60 -6.91 -3.05 15.46
N LEU A 61 -6.56 -2.09 14.59
CA LEU A 61 -6.88 -0.66 14.77
C LEU A 61 -7.54 -0.01 13.54
N GLN A 62 -8.39 -0.76 12.83
CA GLN A 62 -9.29 -0.22 11.80
C GLN A 62 -10.75 -0.48 12.19
N ALA A 63 -11.13 0.00 13.37
CA ALA A 63 -12.51 0.33 13.70
C ALA A 63 -12.65 1.86 13.63
#